data_AF-D4QF56-F1
#
_entry.id   AF-D4QF56-F1
#
_cell.length_a   1.000
_cell.length_b   1.000
_cell.length_c   1.000
_cell.angle_alpha   90.00
_cell.angle_beta   90.00
_cell.angle_gamma   90.00
#
_symmetry.space_group_name_H-M   'P 1'
#
loop_
_entity.id
_entity.type
_entity.pdbx_description
1 polymer ?
#
loop_
_entity_poly.entity_id
_entity_poly.type
_entity_poly.pdbx_seq_one_letter_code
_entity_poly.pdbx_strand_id
1 'polypeptide(L)'
;KTIPIINGKPEDVLDPEASSTNLVHSNDKKVHERGHWNNKVEFVLSVAGEIIGLGNVWRFPYLCYKNGGGAFLIPYVVFFICCGIPVFFLETALGQFTSEGGITCWRKVCPLFEGIGYATQVIEAHLNVYYIIILAWAIFYLFNCFT
;
A
#
# COMPACT_ATOMS: atom_id res chain seq x y z
N LYS A 1 16.65 33.48 50.42
CA LYS A 1 17.26 34.84 50.42
C LYS A 1 17.35 35.30 48.96
N THR A 2 16.26 35.77 48.37
CA THR A 2 15.76 37.16 48.34
C THR A 2 16.44 37.99 47.23
N ILE A 3 15.64 38.31 46.21
CA ILE A 3 15.87 39.30 45.13
C ILE A 3 15.72 40.72 45.71
N PRO A 4 16.31 41.79 45.12
CA PRO A 4 15.44 42.81 44.49
C PRO A 4 15.97 43.37 43.14
N ILE A 5 15.16 43.52 42.08
CA ILE A 5 14.27 44.65 41.66
C ILE A 5 14.99 45.84 40.98
N ILE A 6 14.73 46.08 39.68
CA ILE A 6 14.21 47.31 39.00
C ILE A 6 14.48 47.23 37.48
N ASN A 7 13.47 47.03 36.64
CA ASN A 7 12.60 48.03 36.00
C ASN A 7 13.30 48.88 34.91
N GLY A 8 12.97 48.61 33.65
CA GLY A 8 13.45 49.33 32.48
C GLY A 8 12.65 48.98 31.23
N LYS A 9 11.36 49.28 31.24
CA LYS A 9 10.57 49.43 30.01
C LYS A 9 10.51 50.92 29.70
N PRO A 10 10.76 51.31 28.43
CA PRO A 10 9.85 52.23 27.77
C PRO A 10 9.12 51.50 26.64
N GLU A 11 7.79 51.61 26.65
CA GLU A 11 6.95 51.45 25.46
C GLU A 11 7.17 52.64 24.52
N ASP A 12 6.52 52.60 23.35
CA ASP A 12 6.61 53.50 22.19
C ASP A 12 7.71 53.05 21.22
N VAL A 13 7.42 52.35 20.11
CA VAL A 13 6.49 52.72 19.05
C VAL A 13 5.82 51.47 18.45
N LEU A 14 4.51 51.56 18.27
CA LEU A 14 3.69 50.62 17.51
C LEU A 14 4.09 50.67 16.02
N ASP A 15 4.71 49.61 15.52
CA ASP A 15 4.78 49.31 14.07
C ASP A 15 3.78 48.17 13.78
N PRO A 16 2.59 48.45 13.18
CA PRO A 16 1.57 47.43 12.94
C PRO A 16 1.87 46.46 11.79
N GLU A 17 3.01 46.58 11.10
CA GLU A 17 3.24 45.90 9.82
C GLU A 17 4.16 44.67 9.88
N ALA A 18 4.74 44.34 11.04
CA ALA A 18 5.69 43.21 11.16
C ALA A 18 5.08 41.90 11.71
N SER A 19 3.82 41.91 12.15
CA SER A 19 3.18 40.72 12.77
C SER A 19 2.40 39.84 11.79
N SER A 20 2.12 40.32 10.57
CA SER A 20 1.22 39.63 9.62
C SER A 20 1.95 38.62 8.72
N THR A 21 3.27 38.68 8.61
CA THR A 21 4.07 37.84 7.71
C THR A 21 4.58 36.55 8.34
N ASN A 22 4.52 36.40 9.67
CA ASN A 22 5.03 35.20 10.36
C ASN A 22 3.93 34.20 10.77
N LEU A 23 2.66 34.53 10.58
CA LEU A 23 1.54 33.63 10.93
C LEU A 23 1.06 32.74 9.77
N VAL A 24 1.59 32.94 8.56
CA VAL A 24 1.11 32.23 7.35
C VAL A 24 1.98 31.02 6.97
N HIS A 25 3.15 30.80 7.59
CA HIS A 25 4.06 29.72 7.17
C HIS A 25 4.12 28.47 8.07
N SER A 26 3.30 28.35 9.11
CA SER A 26 3.39 27.21 10.06
C SER A 26 2.30 26.14 9.90
N ASN A 27 1.52 26.14 8.81
CA ASN A 27 0.28 25.34 8.77
C ASN A 27 0.06 24.38 7.59
N ASP A 28 1.10 23.90 6.89
CA ASP A 28 0.89 22.75 5.98
C ASP A 28 2.12 21.88 5.71
N LYS A 29 2.74 21.37 6.78
CA LYS A 29 3.56 20.15 6.70
C LYS A 29 3.24 19.23 7.86
N LYS A 30 1.95 18.89 8.03
CA LYS A 30 1.63 17.61 8.67
C LYS A 30 2.01 16.54 7.64
N VAL A 31 3.29 16.16 7.62
CA VAL A 31 3.69 14.91 6.97
C VAL A 31 2.82 13.85 7.61
N HIS A 32 1.86 13.33 6.85
CA HIS A 32 0.89 12.37 7.36
C HIS A 32 1.69 11.18 7.86
N GLU A 33 1.74 10.98 9.18
CA GLU A 33 2.47 9.87 9.77
C GLU A 33 1.88 8.58 9.19
N ARG A 34 2.74 7.65 8.77
CA ARG A 34 2.33 6.43 8.07
C ARG A 34 1.33 5.68 8.96
N GLY A 35 0.20 5.28 8.37
CA GLY A 35 -0.76 4.43 9.07
C GLY A 35 -0.11 3.11 9.50
N HIS A 36 -0.22 2.77 10.78
CA HIS A 36 0.22 1.49 11.32
C HIS A 36 -0.96 0.53 11.41
N TRP A 37 -0.70 -0.76 11.19
CA TRP A 37 -1.68 -1.80 11.46
C TRP A 37 -1.91 -1.92 12.96
N ASN A 38 -3.17 -2.02 13.37
CA ASN A 38 -3.50 -2.15 14.79
C ASN A 38 -3.19 -3.57 15.28
N ASN A 39 -3.42 -4.57 14.43
CA ASN A 39 -3.11 -5.97 14.72
C ASN A 39 -2.35 -6.68 13.60
N LYS A 40 -1.52 -7.67 13.97
CA LYS A 40 -0.83 -8.55 13.01
C LYS A 40 -1.82 -9.37 12.17
N VAL A 41 -2.98 -9.71 12.73
CA VAL A 41 -4.02 -10.48 12.03
C VAL A 41 -4.63 -9.67 10.89
N GLU A 42 -4.83 -8.36 11.09
CA GLU A 42 -5.34 -7.46 10.03
C GLU A 42 -4.39 -7.46 8.83
N PHE A 43 -3.08 -7.36 9.09
CA PHE A 43 -2.06 -7.45 8.04
C PHE A 43 -2.11 -8.79 7.30
N VAL A 44 -2.11 -9.92 8.01
CA VAL A 44 -2.15 -11.26 7.39
C VAL A 44 -3.44 -11.45 6.59
N LEU A 45 -4.58 -10.97 7.10
CA LEU A 45 -5.86 -11.06 6.43
C LEU A 45 -5.90 -10.21 5.16
N SER A 46 -5.35 -8.99 5.19
CA SER A 46 -5.23 -8.14 4.00
C SER A 46 -4.37 -8.80 2.93
N VAL A 47 -3.23 -9.39 3.30
CA VAL A 47 -2.36 -10.09 2.37
C VAL A 47 -3.01 -11.37 1.82
N ALA A 48 -3.71 -12.13 2.67
CA ALA A 48 -4.45 -13.31 2.24
C ALA A 48 -5.58 -12.94 1.26
N GLY A 49 -6.28 -11.82 1.49
CA GLY A 49 -7.32 -11.32 0.60
C GLY A 49 -6.80 -10.92 -0.78
N GLU A 50 -5.58 -10.36 -0.83
CA GLU A 50 -4.91 -10.03 -2.09
C GLU A 50 -4.50 -11.29 -2.88
N ILE A 51 -3.95 -12.30 -2.19
CA ILE A 51 -3.46 -13.53 -2.84
C ILE A 51 -4.61 -14.45 -3.28
N ILE A 52 -5.71 -14.50 -2.51
CA ILE A 52 -6.85 -15.40 -2.75
C ILE A 52 -7.89 -14.65 -3.61
N GLY A 53 -7.64 -14.56 -4.92
CA GLY A 53 -8.55 -13.91 -5.87
C GLY A 53 -9.54 -14.86 -6.55
N LEU A 54 -10.64 -14.31 -7.08
CA LEU A 54 -11.62 -15.01 -7.94
C LEU A 54 -10.96 -15.73 -9.12
N GLY A 55 -9.88 -15.17 -9.67
CA GLY A 55 -9.10 -15.80 -10.74
C GLY A 55 -8.55 -17.18 -10.39
N ASN A 56 -8.19 -17.41 -9.13
CA ASN A 56 -7.71 -18.71 -8.68
C ASN A 56 -8.83 -19.75 -8.64
N VAL A 57 -10.09 -19.35 -8.41
CA VAL A 57 -11.24 -20.27 -8.28
C VAL A 57 -11.54 -20.98 -9.59
N TRP A 58 -11.47 -20.30 -10.74
CA TRP A 58 -11.76 -20.92 -12.04
C TRP A 58 -10.50 -21.30 -12.84
N ARG A 59 -9.40 -20.55 -12.71
CA ARG A 59 -8.21 -20.76 -13.55
C ARG A 59 -7.40 -21.94 -13.07
N PHE A 60 -7.28 -22.14 -11.76
CA PHE A 60 -6.52 -23.25 -11.20
C PHE A 60 -7.15 -24.61 -11.58
N PRO A 61 -8.46 -24.85 -11.40
CA PRO A 61 -9.08 -26.11 -11.82
C PRO A 61 -8.99 -26.34 -13.33
N TYR A 62 -9.20 -25.29 -14.13
CA TYR A 62 -9.07 -25.37 -15.59
C TYR A 62 -7.66 -25.81 -16.02
N LEU A 63 -6.63 -25.22 -15.42
CA LEU A 63 -5.24 -25.49 -15.76
C LEU A 63 -4.80 -26.88 -15.26
N CYS A 64 -5.24 -27.29 -14.08
CA CYS A 64 -5.02 -28.65 -13.57
C CYS A 64 -5.64 -29.67 -14.52
N TYR A 65 -6.90 -29.50 -14.91
CA TYR A 65 -7.59 -30.44 -15.79
C TYR A 65 -6.89 -30.61 -17.14
N LYS A 66 -6.44 -29.51 -17.76
CA LYS A 66 -5.76 -29.55 -19.06
C LYS A 66 -4.37 -30.18 -19.01
N ASN A 67 -3.65 -30.04 -17.89
CA ASN A 67 -2.24 -30.44 -17.77
C ASN A 67 -2.05 -31.77 -17.01
N GLY A 68 -3.01 -32.70 -17.10
CA GLY A 68 -2.89 -34.03 -16.48
C GLY A 68 -3.53 -34.15 -15.09
N GLY A 69 -4.49 -33.29 -14.77
CA GLY A 69 -5.28 -33.35 -13.54
C GLY A 69 -4.43 -33.15 -12.28
N GLY A 70 -4.49 -34.13 -11.38
CA GLY A 70 -3.76 -34.10 -10.11
C GLY A 70 -2.23 -34.12 -10.24
N ALA A 71 -1.69 -34.63 -11.36
CA ALA A 71 -0.23 -34.65 -11.58
C ALA A 71 0.37 -33.24 -11.75
N PHE A 72 -0.44 -32.26 -12.18
CA PHE A 72 -0.03 -30.86 -12.31
C PHE A 72 0.26 -30.21 -10.94
N LEU A 73 -0.23 -30.78 -9.84
CA LEU A 73 0.01 -30.26 -8.49
C LEU A 73 1.49 -30.37 -8.08
N ILE A 74 2.19 -31.41 -8.52
CA ILE A 74 3.60 -31.65 -8.17
C ILE A 74 4.50 -30.50 -8.66
N PRO A 75 4.55 -30.16 -9.97
CA PRO A 75 5.33 -29.02 -10.43
C PRO A 75 4.80 -27.70 -9.85
N TYR A 76 3.48 -27.54 -9.70
CA TYR A 76 2.90 -26.33 -9.12
C TYR A 76 3.43 -26.04 -7.71
N VAL A 77 3.43 -27.03 -6.82
CA VAL A 77 3.95 -26.88 -5.44
C VAL A 77 5.45 -26.65 -5.42
N VAL A 78 6.22 -27.32 -6.30
CA VAL A 78 7.67 -27.10 -6.41
C VAL A 78 7.96 -25.64 -6.84
N PHE A 79 7.29 -25.14 -7.89
CA PHE A 79 7.45 -23.74 -8.31
C PHE A 79 6.96 -22.75 -7.24
N PHE A 80 5.89 -23.09 -6.51
CA PHE A 80 5.40 -22.26 -5.41
C PHE A 80 6.43 -22.14 -4.29
N ILE A 81 7.07 -23.24 -3.88
CA ILE A 81 8.08 -23.21 -2.82
C ILE A 81 9.39 -22.58 -3.31
N CYS A 82 9.82 -22.90 -4.54
CA CYS A 82 11.11 -22.41 -5.07
C CYS A 82 11.05 -20.96 -5.54
N CYS A 83 9.92 -20.47 -6.03
CA CYS A 83 9.80 -19.13 -6.61
C CYS A 83 8.75 -18.28 -5.89
N GLY A 84 7.57 -18.84 -5.59
CA GLY A 84 6.48 -18.11 -4.94
C GLY A 84 6.85 -17.58 -3.56
N ILE A 85 7.29 -18.46 -2.64
CA ILE A 85 7.66 -18.08 -1.27
C ILE A 85 8.85 -17.09 -1.26
N PRO A 86 9.96 -17.31 -2.00
CA PRO A 86 11.08 -16.37 -1.99
C PRO A 86 10.72 -14.99 -2.55
N VAL A 87 9.93 -14.92 -3.62
CA VAL A 87 9.50 -13.63 -4.20
C VAL A 87 8.56 -12.90 -3.25
N PHE A 88 7.60 -13.61 -2.64
CA PHE A 88 6.71 -13.02 -1.65
C PHE A 88 7.46 -12.49 -0.42
N PHE A 89 8.45 -13.24 0.06
CA PHE A 89 9.30 -12.81 1.17
C PHE A 89 10.15 -11.59 0.79
N LEU A 90 10.73 -11.58 -0.41
CA LEU A 90 11.52 -10.46 -0.93
C LEU A 90 10.68 -9.18 -1.03
N GLU A 91 9.48 -9.26 -1.61
CA GLU A 91 8.57 -8.13 -1.74
C GLU A 91 8.16 -7.58 -0.36
N THR A 92 7.79 -8.48 0.56
CA THR A 92 7.39 -8.09 1.92
C THR A 92 8.55 -7.45 2.69
N ALA A 93 9.76 -8.04 2.61
CA ALA A 93 10.95 -7.52 3.27
C ALA A 93 11.35 -6.16 2.71
N LEU A 94 11.28 -5.96 1.38
CA LEU A 94 11.54 -4.67 0.73
C LEU A 94 10.53 -3.61 1.13
N GLY A 95 9.24 -3.96 1.19
CA GLY A 95 8.18 -3.05 1.65
C GLY A 95 8.32 -2.66 3.13
N GLN A 96 8.81 -3.57 3.97
CA GLN A 96 9.13 -3.29 5.37
C GLN A 96 10.39 -2.43 5.51
N PHE A 97 11.45 -2.72 4.75
CA PHE A 97 12.72 -2.02 4.80
C PHE A 97 12.61 -0.57 4.31
N THR A 98 12.00 -0.35 3.15
CA THR A 98 11.87 1.01 2.59
C THR A 98 10.75 1.80 3.24
N SER A 99 9.74 1.12 3.81
CA SER A 99 8.57 1.73 4.45
C SER A 99 7.80 2.72 3.57
N GLU A 100 7.92 2.56 2.25
CA GLU A 100 7.39 3.44 1.21
C GLU A 100 6.58 2.61 0.19
N GLY A 101 5.75 3.28 -0.62
CA GLY A 101 4.98 2.62 -1.67
C GLY A 101 5.86 2.00 -2.77
N GLY A 102 5.31 1.09 -3.58
CA GLY A 102 6.06 0.31 -4.58
C GLY A 102 6.92 1.16 -5.53
N ILE A 103 6.40 2.30 -6.03
CA ILE A 103 7.16 3.18 -6.94
C ILE A 103 8.34 3.86 -6.22
N THR A 104 8.11 4.40 -5.02
CA THR A 104 9.13 5.09 -4.23
C THR A 104 10.17 4.13 -3.63
N CYS A 105 9.76 2.89 -3.35
CA CYS A 105 10.64 1.79 -2.91
C CYS A 105 11.75 1.54 -3.95
N TRP A 106 11.38 1.32 -5.22
CA TRP A 106 12.35 1.08 -6.29
C TRP A 106 13.29 2.26 -6.50
N ARG A 107 12.80 3.50 -6.38
CA ARG A 107 13.66 4.70 -6.47
C ARG A 107 14.73 4.79 -5.37
N LYS A 108 14.44 4.33 -4.15
CA LYS A 108 15.41 4.32 -3.02
C LYS A 108 16.43 3.17 -3.12
N VAL A 109 16.03 2.02 -3.68
CA VAL A 109 16.90 0.85 -3.83
C VAL A 109 17.80 1.01 -5.06
N CYS A 110 17.21 1.31 -6.22
CA CYS A 110 17.95 1.53 -7.46
C CYS A 110 17.08 2.33 -8.46
N PRO A 111 17.42 3.59 -8.77
CA PRO A 111 16.62 4.42 -9.66
C PRO A 111 16.50 3.87 -11.10
N LEU A 112 17.39 2.97 -11.52
CA LEU A 112 17.29 2.30 -12.82
C LEU A 112 16.06 1.37 -12.91
N PHE A 113 15.61 0.82 -11.78
CA PHE A 113 14.44 -0.07 -11.71
C PHE A 113 13.13 0.67 -11.39
N GLU A 114 13.11 2.00 -11.45
CA GLU A 114 11.90 2.80 -11.23
C GLU A 114 10.76 2.41 -12.20
N GLY A 115 11.09 1.97 -13.42
CA GLY A 115 10.13 1.47 -14.39
C GLY A 115 9.34 0.24 -13.94
N ILE A 116 9.88 -0.58 -13.03
CA ILE A 116 9.18 -1.76 -12.49
C ILE A 116 7.98 -1.31 -11.67
N GLY A 117 8.13 -0.28 -10.82
CA GLY A 117 7.03 0.25 -10.00
C GLY A 117 5.89 0.80 -10.86
N TYR A 118 6.21 1.55 -11.92
CA TYR A 118 5.20 2.05 -12.86
C TYR A 118 4.52 0.92 -13.65
N ALA A 119 5.28 -0.08 -14.09
CA ALA A 119 4.73 -1.24 -14.79
C ALA A 119 3.74 -2.01 -13.92
N THR A 120 4.10 -2.30 -12.66
CA THR A 120 3.19 -2.97 -11.71
C THR A 120 1.91 -2.16 -11.51
N GLN A 121 2.01 -0.84 -11.33
CA GLN A 121 0.82 0.01 -11.16
C GLN A 121 -0.13 -0.02 -12.36
N VAL A 122 0.41 -0.05 -13.58
CA VAL A 122 -0.38 -0.13 -14.82
C VAL A 122 -1.06 -1.49 -14.96
N ILE A 123 -0.35 -2.58 -14.62
CA ILE A 123 -0.90 -3.94 -14.62
C ILE A 123 -2.06 -4.04 -13.62
N GLU A 124 -1.88 -3.56 -12.39
CA GLU A 124 -2.93 -3.58 -11.37
C GLU A 124 -4.15 -2.75 -11.77
N ALA A 125 -3.94 -1.59 -12.39
CA ALA A 125 -5.05 -0.78 -12.92
C ALA A 125 -5.86 -1.54 -13.99
N HIS A 126 -5.19 -2.25 -14.90
CA HIS A 126 -5.88 -3.06 -15.93
C HIS A 126 -6.62 -4.25 -15.31
N LEU A 127 -6.03 -4.93 -14.34
CA LEU A 127 -6.67 -6.02 -13.62
C LEU A 127 -7.93 -5.52 -12.91
N ASN A 128 -7.84 -4.40 -12.20
CA ASN A 128 -8.95 -3.82 -11.46
C ASN A 128 -10.17 -3.53 -12.37
N VAL A 129 -9.97 -2.93 -13.54
CA VAL A 129 -11.05 -2.64 -14.50
C VAL A 129 -11.77 -3.91 -14.94
N TYR A 130 -11.04 -4.97 -15.29
CA TYR A 130 -11.64 -6.25 -15.69
C TYR A 130 -12.35 -6.96 -14.53
N TYR A 131 -11.74 -6.95 -13.34
CA TYR A 131 -12.31 -7.63 -12.16
C TYR A 131 -13.59 -6.96 -11.65
N ILE A 132 -13.71 -5.62 -11.72
CA ILE A 132 -14.94 -4.91 -11.34
C ILE A 132 -16.12 -5.36 -12.19
N ILE A 133 -15.93 -5.59 -13.49
CA ILE A 133 -17.00 -6.06 -14.38
C ILE A 133 -17.50 -7.45 -13.96
N ILE A 134 -16.58 -8.37 -13.66
CA ILE A 134 -16.95 -9.71 -13.18
C ILE A 134 -17.68 -9.63 -11.84
N LEU A 135 -17.21 -8.78 -10.92
CA LEU A 135 -17.84 -8.57 -9.63
C LEU A 135 -19.27 -8.03 -9.80
N ALA A 136 -19.49 -7.10 -10.73
CA ALA A 136 -20.81 -6.58 -11.04
C ALA A 136 -21.75 -7.68 -11.55
N TRP A 137 -21.28 -8.58 -12.42
CA TRP A 137 -22.06 -9.75 -12.84
C TRP A 137 -22.34 -10.71 -11.68
N ALA A 138 -21.37 -10.98 -10.81
CA ALA A 138 -21.57 -11.83 -9.65
C ALA A 138 -22.66 -11.29 -8.71
N ILE A 139 -22.66 -9.97 -8.45
CA ILE A 139 -23.68 -9.30 -7.65
C ILE A 139 -25.05 -9.37 -8.35
N PHE A 140 -25.10 -9.16 -9.66
CA PHE A 140 -26.34 -9.28 -10.43
C PHE A 140 -26.95 -10.69 -10.29
N TYR A 141 -26.15 -11.75 -10.50
CA TYR A 141 -26.61 -13.13 -10.34
C TYR A 141 -26.98 -13.46 -8.88
N LEU A 142 -26.28 -12.88 -7.90
CA LEU A 142 -26.62 -13.04 -6.49
C LEU A 142 -28.04 -12.54 -6.20
N PHE A 143 -28.41 -11.35 -6.70
CA PHE A 143 -29.78 -10.84 -6.52
C PHE A 143 -30.83 -11.66 -7.27
N ASN A 144 -30.51 -12.16 -8.47
CA ASN A 144 -31.42 -13.03 -9.22
C ASN A 144 -31.64 -14.39 -8.54
N CYS A 145 -30.73 -14.85 -7.68
CA CYS A 145 -30.89 -16.12 -6.96
C CYS A 145 -31.89 -16.05 -5.80
N PHE A 146 -32.25 -14.84 -5.34
CA PHE A 146 -33.22 -14.63 -4.27
C PHE A 146 -34.64 -14.32 -4.76
N THR A 147 -34.84 -14.31 -6.09
CA THR A 147 -36.15 -14.17 -6.76
C THR A 147 -36.61 -15.53 -7.26
#